data_AF-A0A9W8NFW9-F1
#
_entry.id   AF-A0A9W8NFW9-F1
#
_cell.length_a   1.000
_cell.length_b   1.000
_cell.length_c   1.000
_cell.angle_alpha   90.00
_cell.angle_beta   90.00
_cell.angle_gamma   90.00
#
_symmetry.space_group_name_H-M   'P 1'
#
loop_
_entity.id
_entity.type
_entity.pdbx_description
1 polymer ?
#
loop_
_entity_poly.entity_id
_entity_poly.type
_entity_poly.pdbx_seq_one_letter_code
_entity_poly.pdbx_strand_id
1 'polypeptide(L)'
;MAAALDSAGQPADKAPAMGEKGSERSASIVGEINHSQDQLQRHLGNRQIQLIAIGGTIGTALFVSIGSGLATGGPGNLLLAYATHALMVCLINNSLAEMVCYMPVSGSFIRMAGKWVDEALGFLAGWNFFLYEAILIPFEITALNLVLTYWTDKIPVAAICIAVIVLYAIINILAVQYYGEAEFWLAFGKLILLLIVFFFTFITAVGGNPQNDAYGFRYWYSPGAFAENVHTGTLGRFEGYLGSLFSASFTVVGPEYIAMVAGEAERPRVYIKNGFKTVYWRFFVFFVLGALAVGVVIPYNDPKLNNGSGTADGSPYVIAMQNMGISVLPHIVNALLLTSIFSAGNAYCYCAMRSLHGLACEGQAPRIFKKTLKNGIPIYAFAVTMAFPFLSFLQAGSGTGSAVSTLQSVTQGATMINYICISLTFIFFYRACKAQGIDRSTLPYKGWFQPYGAYITFVYMIILEGISGYVVFVPGHWSVATFFPPYTMAFVAILLFFGWKIIKRTHYISPHEADLIWEKPQIDEYEASFTEPPTRFRDDIRAMFSKKKSSENYMGEDIS
;
A
#
# COMPACT_ATOMS: atom_id res chain seq x y z
N MET A 1 -50.95 -67.45 -20.71
CA MET A 1 -52.35 -67.35 -20.24
C MET A 1 -52.80 -65.92 -20.53
N ALA A 2 -53.83 -65.81 -21.37
CA ALA A 2 -54.50 -64.65 -21.99
C ALA A 2 -54.56 -63.34 -21.15
N ALA A 3 -54.79 -62.13 -21.68
CA ALA A 3 -54.95 -61.55 -23.02
C ALA A 3 -55.00 -60.00 -22.87
N ALA A 4 -55.08 -59.29 -23.98
CA ALA A 4 -54.91 -57.87 -24.17
C ALA A 4 -56.19 -56.99 -23.97
N LEU A 5 -55.96 -55.66 -24.00
CA LEU A 5 -56.79 -54.55 -24.53
C LEU A 5 -57.84 -53.80 -23.66
N ASP A 6 -57.54 -52.51 -23.47
CA ASP A 6 -58.33 -51.26 -23.67
C ASP A 6 -59.87 -51.21 -23.46
N SER A 7 -60.34 -50.21 -22.69
CA SER A 7 -60.97 -48.98 -23.25
C SER A 7 -61.68 -48.07 -22.21
N ALA A 8 -61.50 -46.76 -22.41
CA ALA A 8 -62.46 -45.65 -22.37
C ALA A 8 -63.30 -45.27 -21.11
N GLY A 9 -63.25 -43.96 -20.78
CA GLY A 9 -64.47 -43.16 -20.57
C GLY A 9 -64.67 -42.46 -19.21
N GLN A 10 -64.38 -41.15 -19.13
CA GLN A 10 -64.99 -40.21 -18.15
C GLN A 10 -66.44 -39.87 -18.57
N PRO A 11 -67.29 -39.33 -17.66
CA PRO A 11 -67.50 -37.88 -17.67
C PRO A 11 -67.74 -37.20 -16.29
N ALA A 12 -67.65 -35.87 -16.32
CA ALA A 12 -67.89 -34.88 -15.25
C ALA A 12 -69.36 -34.72 -14.83
N ASP A 13 -69.66 -34.17 -13.63
CA ASP A 13 -70.02 -32.74 -13.42
C ASP A 13 -70.58 -32.39 -12.00
N LYS A 14 -70.30 -31.14 -11.55
CA LYS A 14 -71.04 -30.22 -10.61
C LYS A 14 -71.00 -30.31 -9.06
N ALA A 15 -70.16 -29.42 -8.50
CA ALA A 15 -70.36 -28.30 -7.53
C ALA A 15 -71.37 -28.34 -6.35
N PRO A 16 -71.05 -27.61 -5.25
CA PRO A 16 -71.73 -26.31 -5.06
C PRO A 16 -70.81 -25.11 -4.68
N ALA A 17 -71.38 -23.91 -4.93
CA ALA A 17 -70.91 -22.52 -4.84
C ALA A 17 -70.43 -22.07 -3.43
N MET A 18 -69.33 -21.31 -3.27
CA MET A 18 -68.99 -19.91 -3.59
C MET A 18 -69.21 -18.96 -2.39
N GLY A 19 -68.10 -18.39 -1.91
CA GLY A 19 -68.02 -17.29 -0.96
C GLY A 19 -66.65 -16.65 -1.08
N GLU A 20 -66.59 -15.53 -1.81
CA GLU A 20 -65.38 -14.78 -2.15
C GLU A 20 -64.66 -14.20 -0.94
N LYS A 21 -63.32 -14.21 -0.97
CA LYS A 21 -62.49 -13.03 -0.72
C LYS A 21 -61.08 -13.28 -1.28
N GLY A 22 -60.74 -12.56 -2.34
CA GLY A 22 -59.46 -12.66 -3.03
C GLY A 22 -58.31 -12.02 -2.26
N SER A 23 -57.11 -12.54 -2.48
CA SER A 23 -55.89 -11.76 -2.67
C SER A 23 -54.82 -12.69 -3.23
N GLU A 24 -54.28 -12.30 -4.38
CA GLU A 24 -53.28 -13.01 -5.17
C GLU A 24 -51.99 -13.22 -4.37
N ARG A 25 -51.60 -14.48 -4.16
CA ARG A 25 -50.29 -14.84 -3.60
C ARG A 25 -49.32 -15.03 -4.76
N SER A 26 -48.81 -13.92 -5.29
CA SER A 26 -47.63 -13.93 -6.16
C SER A 26 -46.41 -14.41 -5.36
N ALA A 27 -45.65 -15.30 -5.98
CA ALA A 27 -44.47 -15.94 -5.45
C ALA A 27 -43.41 -14.92 -4.99
N SER A 28 -42.96 -15.06 -3.74
CA SER A 28 -41.64 -14.57 -3.31
C SER A 28 -40.83 -15.77 -2.84
N ILE A 29 -40.02 -16.31 -3.74
CA ILE A 29 -38.89 -17.15 -3.38
C ILE A 29 -37.85 -16.16 -2.83
N VAL A 30 -37.95 -15.85 -1.54
CA VAL A 30 -36.86 -15.22 -0.80
C VAL A 30 -35.83 -16.32 -0.60
N GLY A 31 -34.87 -16.38 -1.53
CA GLY A 31 -33.69 -17.23 -1.37
C GLY A 31 -32.96 -16.81 -0.11
N GLU A 32 -32.76 -17.75 0.80
CA GLU A 32 -31.84 -17.61 1.92
C GLU A 32 -30.49 -17.11 1.39
N ILE A 33 -30.12 -15.90 1.82
CA ILE A 33 -28.78 -15.38 1.64
C ILE A 33 -27.86 -16.29 2.45
N ASN A 34 -27.20 -17.23 1.76
CA ASN A 34 -26.09 -17.98 2.33
C ASN A 34 -25.03 -16.98 2.77
N HIS A 35 -24.98 -16.67 4.07
CA HIS A 35 -23.88 -15.98 4.71
C HIS A 35 -22.60 -16.80 4.50
N SER A 36 -21.90 -16.51 3.42
CA SER A 36 -20.57 -17.04 3.15
C SER A 36 -19.64 -16.52 4.25
N GLN A 37 -18.96 -17.44 4.93
CA GLN A 37 -18.22 -17.29 6.20
C GLN A 37 -16.98 -16.36 6.16
N ASP A 38 -16.91 -15.33 5.29
CA ASP A 38 -15.66 -14.56 5.10
C ASP A 38 -15.82 -13.06 4.74
N GLN A 39 -17.01 -12.46 4.84
CA GLN A 39 -17.20 -11.08 4.40
C GLN A 39 -16.90 -10.05 5.50
N LEU A 40 -15.77 -9.35 5.34
CA LEU A 40 -15.55 -8.03 5.95
C LEU A 40 -16.71 -7.09 5.55
N GLN A 41 -17.25 -6.33 6.50
CA GLN A 41 -18.40 -5.47 6.23
C GLN A 41 -18.01 -4.26 5.37
N ARG A 42 -18.80 -3.96 4.33
CA ARG A 42 -18.62 -2.81 3.42
C ARG A 42 -19.04 -1.49 4.08
N HIS A 43 -18.23 -0.97 5.01
CA HIS A 43 -18.57 0.23 5.79
C HIS A 43 -17.63 1.43 5.56
N LEU A 44 -16.60 1.30 4.71
CA LEU A 44 -15.63 2.39 4.50
C LEU A 44 -16.19 3.44 3.54
N GLY A 45 -16.41 4.64 4.07
CA GLY A 45 -16.86 5.80 3.31
C GLY A 45 -15.74 6.48 2.50
N ASN A 46 -16.10 7.39 1.60
CA ASN A 46 -15.17 8.08 0.70
C ASN A 46 -14.02 8.78 1.45
N ARG A 47 -14.35 9.51 2.54
CA ARG A 47 -13.37 10.17 3.41
C ARG A 47 -12.30 9.22 3.96
N GLN A 48 -12.74 8.09 4.52
CA GLN A 48 -11.83 7.10 5.11
C GLN A 48 -10.92 6.51 4.05
N ILE A 49 -11.46 6.17 2.87
CA ILE A 49 -10.68 5.64 1.74
C ILE A 49 -9.62 6.64 1.27
N GLN A 50 -9.96 7.92 1.10
CA GLN A 50 -8.97 8.93 0.69
C GLN A 50 -7.86 9.11 1.72
N LEU A 51 -8.17 9.01 3.01
CA LEU A 51 -7.17 9.19 4.06
C LEU A 51 -6.34 7.95 4.32
N ILE A 52 -6.90 6.74 4.22
CA ILE A 52 -6.13 5.50 4.15
C ILE A 52 -5.18 5.57 2.97
N ALA A 53 -5.67 6.04 1.82
CA ALA A 53 -4.83 6.22 0.66
C ALA A 53 -3.67 7.18 0.98
N ILE A 54 -3.94 8.40 1.47
CA ILE A 54 -2.93 9.41 1.81
C ILE A 54 -1.95 8.90 2.87
N GLY A 55 -2.46 8.34 3.97
CA GLY A 55 -1.69 7.82 5.08
C GLY A 55 -0.82 6.62 4.69
N GLY A 56 -1.27 5.78 3.75
CA GLY A 56 -0.52 4.66 3.21
C GLY A 56 0.57 5.04 2.20
N THR A 57 0.45 6.20 1.53
CA THR A 57 1.52 6.71 0.65
C THR A 57 2.57 7.54 1.39
N ILE A 58 2.16 8.30 2.41
CA ILE A 58 3.08 9.19 3.13
C ILE A 58 3.64 8.40 4.30
N GLY A 59 4.90 8.01 4.17
CA GLY A 59 5.64 7.28 5.19
C GLY A 59 6.96 7.94 5.55
N THR A 60 7.65 7.29 6.49
CA THR A 60 8.95 7.67 7.01
C THR A 60 10.00 7.86 5.92
N ALA A 61 9.92 7.07 4.85
CA ALA A 61 10.82 7.13 3.70
C ALA A 61 10.90 8.54 3.08
N LEU A 62 9.77 9.25 2.98
CA LEU A 62 9.71 10.58 2.34
C LEU A 62 10.43 11.67 3.15
N PHE A 63 10.54 11.50 4.46
CA PHE A 63 11.10 12.53 5.33
C PHE A 63 12.46 12.18 5.91
N VAL A 64 12.81 10.90 5.95
CA VAL A 64 14.05 10.39 6.55
C VAL A 64 14.91 9.71 5.49
N SER A 65 14.45 8.59 4.92
CA SER A 65 15.25 7.80 3.97
C SER A 65 15.61 8.53 2.67
N ILE A 66 14.79 9.50 2.23
CA ILE A 66 15.09 10.35 1.07
C ILE A 66 16.46 11.04 1.16
N GLY A 67 16.95 11.28 2.39
CA GLY A 67 18.26 11.86 2.63
C GLY A 67 19.41 10.99 2.11
N SER A 68 19.30 9.67 2.19
CA SER A 68 20.29 8.74 1.61
C SER A 68 20.29 8.83 0.09
N GLY A 69 19.11 8.85 -0.54
CA GLY A 69 18.99 9.08 -1.98
C GLY A 69 19.59 10.42 -2.43
N LEU A 70 19.42 11.48 -1.64
CA LEU A 70 20.05 12.79 -1.89
C LEU A 70 21.58 12.69 -1.78
N ALA A 71 22.09 12.10 -0.69
CA ALA A 71 23.52 11.97 -0.44
C ALA A 71 24.25 11.19 -1.55
N THR A 72 23.62 10.14 -2.07
CA THR A 72 24.20 9.29 -3.12
C THR A 72 24.13 9.91 -4.51
N GLY A 73 23.01 10.55 -4.88
CA GLY A 73 22.81 11.01 -6.26
C GLY A 73 22.97 12.51 -6.48
N GLY A 74 22.85 13.32 -5.45
CA GLY A 74 22.69 14.77 -5.59
C GLY A 74 21.26 15.16 -5.99
N PRO A 75 20.91 16.46 -5.90
CA PRO A 75 19.53 16.91 -5.99
C PRO A 75 18.91 16.74 -7.39
N GLY A 76 19.72 16.83 -8.45
CA GLY A 76 19.29 16.61 -9.83
C GLY A 76 18.95 15.15 -10.13
N ASN A 77 19.84 14.22 -9.75
CA ASN A 77 19.56 12.79 -9.89
C ASN A 77 18.38 12.35 -9.02
N LEU A 78 18.26 12.90 -7.80
CA LEU A 78 17.14 12.62 -6.92
C LEU A 78 15.80 12.99 -7.56
N LEU A 79 15.70 14.21 -8.11
CA LEU A 79 14.48 14.66 -8.77
C LEU A 79 14.13 13.78 -9.98
N LEU A 80 15.12 13.47 -10.83
CA LEU A 80 14.92 12.61 -12.00
C LEU A 80 14.47 11.21 -11.58
N ALA A 81 15.14 10.60 -10.60
CA ALA A 81 14.82 9.28 -10.08
C ALA A 81 13.39 9.20 -9.53
N TYR A 82 13.00 10.17 -8.69
CA TYR A 82 11.66 10.22 -8.11
C TYR A 82 10.59 10.47 -9.18
N ALA A 83 10.86 11.33 -10.17
CA ALA A 83 9.94 11.56 -11.29
C ALA A 83 9.77 10.32 -12.18
N THR A 84 10.88 9.66 -12.56
CA THR A 84 10.86 8.45 -13.38
C THR A 84 10.15 7.31 -12.67
N HIS A 85 10.46 7.06 -11.39
CA HIS A 85 9.82 6.00 -10.64
C HIS A 85 8.34 6.30 -10.38
N ALA A 86 7.98 7.53 -10.01
CA ALA A 86 6.59 7.95 -9.87
C ALA A 86 5.77 7.75 -11.15
N LEU A 87 6.35 7.99 -12.32
CA LEU A 87 5.70 7.70 -13.60
C LEU A 87 5.45 6.20 -13.78
N MET A 88 6.42 5.35 -13.43
CA MET A 88 6.25 3.89 -13.50
C MET A 88 5.17 3.39 -12.55
N VAL A 89 5.13 3.90 -11.31
CA VAL A 89 4.08 3.54 -10.36
C VAL A 89 2.72 4.12 -10.77
N CYS A 90 2.65 5.26 -11.48
CA CYS A 90 1.41 5.74 -12.11
C CYS A 90 0.85 4.75 -13.14
N LEU A 91 1.72 4.07 -13.91
CA LEU A 91 1.31 3.04 -14.87
C LEU A 91 0.84 1.75 -14.16
N ILE A 92 1.46 1.40 -13.03
CA ILE A 92 0.99 0.29 -12.16
C ILE A 92 -0.36 0.64 -11.54
N ASN A 93 -0.51 1.85 -11.00
CA ASN A 93 -1.76 2.38 -10.47
C ASN A 93 -2.90 2.28 -11.48
N ASN A 94 -2.59 2.56 -12.74
CA ASN A 94 -3.54 2.47 -13.84
C ASN A 94 -4.00 1.02 -14.12
N SER A 95 -3.09 0.04 -14.00
CA SER A 95 -3.41 -1.39 -14.06
C SER A 95 -4.26 -1.85 -12.87
N LEU A 96 -3.88 -1.45 -11.66
CA LEU A 96 -4.66 -1.74 -10.44
C LEU A 96 -6.06 -1.13 -10.50
N ALA A 97 -6.15 0.16 -10.84
CA ALA A 97 -7.42 0.87 -10.88
C ALA A 97 -8.44 0.17 -11.77
N GLU A 98 -8.01 -0.33 -12.92
CA GLU A 98 -8.90 -1.04 -13.83
C GLU A 98 -9.35 -2.40 -13.28
N MET A 99 -8.42 -3.23 -12.80
CA MET A 99 -8.76 -4.55 -12.24
C MET A 99 -9.63 -4.43 -10.98
N VAL A 100 -9.26 -3.54 -10.08
CA VAL A 100 -9.91 -3.38 -8.78
C VAL A 100 -11.26 -2.69 -8.90
N CYS A 101 -11.40 -1.68 -9.77
CA CYS A 101 -12.72 -1.10 -10.02
C CYS A 101 -13.63 -2.07 -10.78
N TYR A 102 -13.09 -2.97 -11.59
CA TYR A 102 -13.89 -4.02 -12.23
C TYR A 102 -14.39 -5.05 -11.21
N MET A 103 -13.49 -5.55 -10.36
CA MET A 103 -13.74 -6.63 -9.40
C MET A 103 -13.32 -6.20 -7.98
N PRO A 104 -14.10 -5.34 -7.29
CA PRO A 104 -13.73 -4.84 -5.96
C PRO A 104 -13.98 -5.88 -4.87
N VAL A 105 -12.99 -6.74 -4.67
CA VAL A 105 -13.00 -7.83 -3.69
C VAL A 105 -11.93 -7.64 -2.62
N SER A 106 -12.15 -8.18 -1.43
CA SER A 106 -11.15 -8.22 -0.36
C SER A 106 -9.91 -8.97 -0.82
N GLY A 107 -8.71 -8.56 -0.42
CA GLY A 107 -7.43 -9.14 -0.88
C GLY A 107 -7.02 -8.78 -2.31
N SER A 108 -7.95 -8.25 -3.12
CA SER A 108 -7.66 -7.48 -4.34
C SER A 108 -6.73 -8.20 -5.33
N PHE A 109 -5.62 -7.56 -5.72
CA PHE A 109 -4.65 -8.09 -6.68
C PHE A 109 -4.08 -9.47 -6.30
N ILE A 110 -4.02 -9.82 -5.01
CA ILE A 110 -3.55 -11.13 -4.54
C ILE A 110 -4.51 -12.25 -4.99
N ARG A 111 -5.81 -12.07 -4.75
CA ARG A 111 -6.84 -13.04 -5.17
C ARG A 111 -6.99 -13.06 -6.69
N MET A 112 -6.94 -11.89 -7.33
CA MET A 112 -6.99 -11.77 -8.78
C MET A 112 -5.84 -12.53 -9.46
N ALA A 113 -4.62 -12.48 -8.90
CA ALA A 113 -3.49 -13.24 -9.41
C ALA A 113 -3.76 -14.76 -9.38
N GLY A 114 -4.35 -15.26 -8.30
CA GLY A 114 -4.75 -16.66 -8.18
C GLY A 114 -5.88 -17.06 -9.13
N LYS A 115 -6.88 -16.19 -9.32
CA LYS A 115 -8.09 -16.47 -10.11
C LYS A 115 -7.94 -16.25 -11.62
N TRP A 116 -7.05 -15.35 -12.05
CA TRP A 116 -6.91 -14.98 -13.46
C TRP A 116 -5.58 -15.42 -14.08
N VAL A 117 -4.60 -15.86 -13.29
CA VAL A 117 -3.28 -16.27 -13.79
C VAL A 117 -2.92 -17.70 -13.42
N ASP A 118 -2.65 -17.94 -12.13
CA ASP A 118 -2.21 -19.22 -11.58
C ASP A 118 -2.32 -19.12 -10.05
N GLU A 119 -2.85 -20.15 -9.39
CA GLU A 119 -2.93 -20.21 -7.92
C GLU A 119 -1.55 -20.03 -7.26
N ALA A 120 -0.46 -20.50 -7.88
CA ALA A 120 0.91 -20.28 -7.41
C ALA A 120 1.33 -18.80 -7.45
N LEU A 121 0.85 -18.03 -8.43
CA LEU A 121 1.10 -16.59 -8.46
C LEU A 121 0.33 -15.87 -7.34
N GLY A 122 -0.92 -16.29 -7.07
CA GLY A 122 -1.69 -15.81 -5.93
C GLY A 122 -0.99 -16.10 -4.59
N PHE A 123 -0.48 -17.32 -4.42
CA PHE A 123 0.28 -17.72 -3.22
C PHE A 123 1.55 -16.88 -3.05
N LEU A 124 2.33 -16.69 -4.12
CA LEU A 124 3.51 -15.82 -4.11
C LEU A 124 3.13 -14.38 -3.75
N ALA A 125 2.13 -13.80 -4.42
CA ALA A 125 1.73 -12.42 -4.22
C ALA A 125 1.27 -12.19 -2.77
N GLY A 126 0.51 -13.13 -2.22
CA GLY A 126 0.03 -13.07 -0.85
C GLY A 126 1.14 -13.15 0.19
N TRP A 127 2.01 -14.15 0.11
CA TRP A 127 3.12 -14.29 1.06
C TRP A 127 4.16 -13.18 0.92
N ASN A 128 4.45 -12.75 -0.31
CA ASN A 128 5.33 -11.60 -0.54
C ASN A 128 4.75 -10.32 0.07
N PHE A 129 3.44 -10.08 -0.09
CA PHE A 129 2.77 -8.93 0.52
C PHE A 129 2.75 -9.02 2.06
N PHE A 130 2.51 -10.21 2.63
CA PHE A 130 2.62 -10.41 4.08
C PHE A 130 4.04 -10.08 4.60
N LEU A 131 5.07 -10.64 3.96
CA LEU A 131 6.47 -10.42 4.37
C LEU A 131 6.89 -8.96 4.18
N TYR A 132 6.44 -8.31 3.10
CA TYR A 132 6.62 -6.88 2.88
C TYR A 132 6.11 -6.05 4.07
N GLU A 133 4.85 -6.23 4.45
CA GLU A 133 4.23 -5.54 5.58
C GLU A 133 4.94 -5.89 6.91
N ALA A 134 5.26 -7.16 7.13
CA ALA A 134 5.88 -7.61 8.37
C ALA A 134 7.31 -7.07 8.57
N ILE A 135 8.09 -6.93 7.50
CA ILE A 135 9.47 -6.40 7.53
C ILE A 135 9.47 -4.86 7.64
N LEU A 136 8.42 -4.18 7.18
CA LEU A 136 8.28 -2.73 7.40
C LEU A 136 8.13 -2.38 8.89
N ILE A 137 7.58 -3.27 9.73
CA ILE A 137 7.42 -2.98 11.17
C ILE A 137 8.78 -2.75 11.87
N PRO A 138 9.77 -3.66 11.81
CA PRO A 138 11.08 -3.38 12.40
C PRO A 138 11.81 -2.21 11.73
N PHE A 139 11.55 -1.91 10.44
CA PHE A 139 12.08 -0.72 9.78
C PHE A 139 11.58 0.55 10.48
N GLU A 140 10.28 0.65 10.74
CA GLU A 140 9.70 1.82 11.42
C GLU A 140 10.22 1.98 12.86
N ILE A 141 10.40 0.88 13.60
CA ILE A 141 11.02 0.93 14.94
C ILE A 141 12.45 1.46 14.88
N THR A 142 13.22 1.04 13.86
CA THR A 142 14.61 1.48 13.67
C THR A 142 14.67 2.96 13.28
N ALA A 143 13.77 3.42 12.40
CA ALA A 143 13.66 4.83 12.03
C ALA A 143 13.15 5.70 13.20
N LEU A 144 12.27 5.17 14.05
CA LEU A 144 11.81 5.84 15.26
C LEU A 144 12.98 6.12 16.19
N ASN A 145 13.85 5.12 16.38
CA ASN A 145 15.07 5.27 17.16
C ASN A 145 15.98 6.36 16.56
N LEU A 146 16.19 6.37 15.25
CA LEU A 146 16.95 7.41 14.55
C LEU A 146 16.38 8.82 14.72
N VAL A 147 15.06 8.96 14.84
CA VAL A 147 14.43 10.27 15.10
C VAL A 147 14.53 10.65 16.58
N LEU A 148 14.55 9.69 17.50
CA LEU A 148 14.69 9.94 18.93
C LEU A 148 16.07 10.44 19.34
N THR A 149 17.14 10.02 18.65
CA THR A 149 18.53 10.47 18.89
C THR A 149 18.67 11.99 18.84
N TYR A 150 17.82 12.68 18.07
CA TYR A 150 17.75 14.14 18.04
C TYR A 150 17.59 14.76 19.44
N TRP A 151 16.80 14.15 20.33
CA TRP A 151 16.64 14.64 21.71
C TRP A 151 17.59 13.95 22.69
N THR A 152 17.82 12.65 22.53
CA THR A 152 18.70 11.91 23.44
C THR A 152 19.20 10.59 22.88
N ASP A 153 20.49 10.34 23.07
CA ASP A 153 21.15 9.06 22.78
C ASP A 153 21.35 8.20 24.04
N LYS A 154 20.81 8.64 25.19
CA LYS A 154 21.04 7.97 26.47
C LYS A 154 20.15 6.74 26.68
N ILE A 155 19.07 6.63 25.90
CA ILE A 155 18.13 5.52 26.03
C ILE A 155 18.71 4.31 25.28
N PRO A 156 18.89 3.16 25.94
CA PRO A 156 19.37 1.97 25.27
C PRO A 156 18.44 1.56 24.12
N VAL A 157 19.02 1.24 22.98
CA VAL A 157 18.24 0.89 21.78
C VAL A 157 17.28 -0.28 22.03
N ALA A 158 17.74 -1.29 22.77
CA ALA A 158 16.92 -2.42 23.20
C ALA A 158 15.65 -1.99 23.96
N ALA A 159 15.74 -0.95 24.79
CA ALA A 159 14.60 -0.43 25.54
C ALA A 159 13.57 0.23 24.62
N ILE A 160 14.02 0.97 23.60
CA ILE A 160 13.14 1.57 22.58
C ILE A 160 12.45 0.48 21.76
N CYS A 161 13.19 -0.53 21.29
CA CYS A 161 12.62 -1.69 20.59
C CYS A 161 11.51 -2.35 21.42
N ILE A 162 11.79 -2.74 22.66
CA ILE A 162 10.82 -3.42 23.53
C ILE A 162 9.60 -2.54 23.78
N ALA A 163 9.81 -1.26 24.08
CA ALA A 163 8.72 -0.32 24.36
C ALA A 163 7.77 -0.22 23.16
N VAL A 164 8.29 -0.03 21.95
CA VAL A 164 7.47 0.11 20.74
C VAL A 164 6.77 -1.21 20.40
N ILE A 165 7.44 -2.35 20.53
CA ILE A 165 6.85 -3.69 20.32
C ILE A 165 5.66 -3.91 21.26
N VAL A 166 5.82 -3.61 22.54
CA VAL A 166 4.77 -3.73 23.54
C VAL A 166 3.61 -2.79 23.22
N LEU A 167 3.88 -1.55 22.82
CA LEU A 167 2.84 -0.60 22.44
C LEU A 167 2.05 -1.07 21.20
N TYR A 168 2.73 -1.57 20.17
CA TYR A 168 2.06 -2.16 19.00
C TYR A 168 1.19 -3.34 19.39
N ALA A 169 1.66 -4.20 20.29
CA ALA A 169 0.86 -5.32 20.77
C ALA A 169 -0.39 -4.85 21.52
N ILE A 170 -0.24 -3.90 22.43
CA ILE A 170 -1.35 -3.33 23.21
C ILE A 170 -2.40 -2.70 22.28
N ILE A 171 -1.98 -1.87 21.32
CA ILE A 171 -2.89 -1.17 20.41
C ILE A 171 -3.63 -2.17 19.53
N ASN A 172 -2.91 -3.14 18.94
CA ASN A 172 -3.53 -4.11 18.04
C ASN A 172 -4.46 -5.09 18.76
N ILE A 173 -4.22 -5.42 20.04
CA ILE A 173 -5.09 -6.32 20.82
C ILE A 173 -6.28 -5.58 21.46
N LEU A 174 -6.05 -4.42 22.08
CA LEU A 174 -7.03 -3.75 22.95
C LEU A 174 -7.77 -2.60 22.25
N ALA A 175 -7.15 -1.94 21.28
CA ALA A 175 -7.65 -0.70 20.69
C ALA A 175 -8.02 -0.82 19.20
N VAL A 176 -8.10 -2.05 18.66
CA VAL A 176 -8.41 -2.27 17.23
C VAL A 176 -9.70 -1.59 16.78
N GLN A 177 -10.70 -1.47 17.67
CA GLN A 177 -11.97 -0.81 17.39
C GLN A 177 -11.85 0.72 17.22
N TYR A 178 -10.83 1.34 17.80
CA TYR A 178 -10.55 2.78 17.67
C TYR A 178 -9.50 3.09 16.60
N TYR A 179 -8.87 2.05 16.04
CA TYR A 179 -7.77 2.19 15.08
C TYR A 179 -8.16 3.03 13.86
N GLY A 180 -9.34 2.81 13.29
CA GLY A 180 -9.78 3.53 12.08
C GLY A 180 -9.89 5.05 12.27
N GLU A 181 -10.35 5.51 13.44
CA GLU A 181 -10.46 6.95 13.75
C GLU A 181 -9.10 7.53 14.20
N ALA A 182 -8.30 6.77 14.95
CA ALA A 182 -6.95 7.19 15.34
C ALA A 182 -6.06 7.39 14.09
N GLU A 183 -6.11 6.45 13.15
CA GLU A 183 -5.33 6.51 11.92
C GLU A 183 -5.77 7.67 11.02
N PHE A 184 -7.06 8.03 11.03
CA PHE A 184 -7.55 9.24 10.36
C PHE A 184 -6.81 10.49 10.87
N TRP A 185 -6.72 10.68 12.19
CA TRP A 185 -6.06 11.85 12.78
C TRP A 185 -4.54 11.83 12.58
N LEU A 186 -3.93 10.65 12.63
CA LEU A 186 -2.50 10.47 12.38
C LEU A 186 -2.14 10.76 10.92
N ALA A 187 -2.94 10.29 9.96
CA ALA A 187 -2.79 10.60 8.54
C ALA A 187 -2.94 12.11 8.25
N PHE A 188 -3.83 12.81 8.98
CA PHE A 188 -3.94 14.26 8.91
C PHE A 188 -2.67 14.96 9.42
N GLY A 189 -2.08 14.47 10.51
CA GLY A 189 -0.77 14.94 11.02
C GLY A 189 0.35 14.83 9.99
N LYS A 190 0.40 13.71 9.23
CA LYS A 190 1.37 13.52 8.13
C LYS A 190 1.21 14.58 7.02
N LEU A 191 -0.02 14.95 6.70
CA LEU A 191 -0.29 16.00 5.72
C LEU A 191 0.17 17.38 6.23
N ILE A 192 -0.08 17.70 7.51
CA ILE A 192 0.44 18.93 8.12
C ILE A 192 1.96 18.96 8.06
N LEU A 193 2.63 17.87 8.42
CA LEU A 193 4.07 17.74 8.37
C LEU A 193 4.61 18.02 6.95
N LEU A 194 3.98 17.44 5.93
CA LEU A 194 4.34 17.70 4.53
C LEU A 194 4.21 19.19 4.17
N LEU A 195 3.12 19.84 4.56
CA LEU A 195 2.92 21.26 4.32
C LEU A 195 3.98 22.11 5.04
N ILE A 196 4.30 21.78 6.29
CA ILE A 196 5.35 22.47 7.06
C ILE A 196 6.68 22.42 6.31
N VAL A 197 7.12 21.25 5.84
CA VAL A 197 8.42 21.13 5.17
C VAL A 197 8.44 21.84 3.81
N PHE A 198 7.32 21.91 3.09
CA PHE A 198 7.22 22.65 1.82
C PHE A 198 7.24 24.16 2.03
N PHE A 199 6.43 24.67 2.96
CA PHE A 199 6.45 26.10 3.31
C PHE A 199 7.80 26.49 3.90
N PHE A 200 8.37 25.67 4.78
CA PHE A 200 9.73 25.86 5.30
C PHE A 200 10.72 26.04 4.14
N THR A 201 10.79 25.06 3.23
CA THR A 201 11.72 25.10 2.10
C THR A 201 11.55 26.36 1.26
N PHE A 202 10.31 26.73 0.93
CA PHE A 202 10.03 27.92 0.13
C PHE A 202 10.46 29.21 0.86
N ILE A 203 10.03 29.39 2.11
CA ILE A 203 10.29 30.59 2.92
C ILE A 203 11.79 30.75 3.14
N THR A 204 12.50 29.67 3.50
CA THR A 204 13.95 29.75 3.74
C THR A 204 14.74 29.97 2.46
N ALA A 205 14.32 29.38 1.34
CA ALA A 205 14.99 29.56 0.04
C ALA A 205 14.95 31.02 -0.45
N VAL A 206 13.89 31.78 -0.12
CA VAL A 206 13.78 33.21 -0.46
C VAL A 206 14.37 34.15 0.59
N GLY A 207 15.08 33.63 1.59
CA GLY A 207 15.79 34.43 2.61
C GLY A 207 15.04 34.62 3.92
N GLY A 208 13.86 34.02 4.11
CA GLY A 208 13.10 34.03 5.36
C GLY A 208 13.68 33.11 6.45
N ASN A 209 15.00 32.99 6.54
CA ASN A 209 15.71 32.20 7.56
C ASN A 209 16.50 33.13 8.51
N PRO A 210 16.92 32.66 9.70
CA PRO A 210 17.64 33.50 10.68
C PRO A 210 18.95 34.11 10.16
N GLN A 211 19.54 33.52 9.13
CA GLN A 211 20.77 34.00 8.49
C GLN A 211 20.50 35.08 7.43
N ASN A 212 19.23 35.38 7.13
CA ASN A 212 18.78 36.29 6.07
C ASN A 212 19.38 35.96 4.69
N ASP A 213 19.64 34.68 4.45
CA ASP A 213 20.35 34.21 3.26
C ASP A 213 19.39 33.62 2.23
N ALA A 214 19.20 34.29 1.10
CA ALA A 214 18.38 33.78 0.00
C ALA A 214 19.17 32.77 -0.84
N TYR A 215 19.27 31.53 -0.35
CA TYR A 215 20.07 30.50 -1.02
C TYR A 215 19.42 29.96 -2.30
N GLY A 216 18.10 30.04 -2.47
CA GLY A 216 17.42 29.57 -3.68
C GLY A 216 17.84 28.15 -4.08
N PHE A 217 18.34 27.99 -5.31
CA PHE A 217 18.84 26.72 -5.85
C PHE A 217 20.36 26.54 -5.67
N ARG A 218 21.01 27.21 -4.71
CA ARG A 218 22.48 27.20 -4.53
C ARG A 218 23.07 25.79 -4.58
N TYR A 219 22.46 24.83 -3.90
CA TYR A 219 22.97 23.45 -3.82
C TYR A 219 22.92 22.67 -5.12
N TRP A 220 22.13 23.13 -6.10
CA TRP A 220 22.11 22.57 -7.46
C TRP A 220 23.30 23.03 -8.30
N TYR A 221 23.98 24.11 -7.89
CA TYR A 221 25.17 24.63 -8.56
C TYR A 221 26.45 24.34 -7.77
N SER A 222 26.39 24.41 -6.43
CA SER A 222 27.51 24.14 -5.53
C SER A 222 27.00 23.42 -4.28
N PRO A 223 27.38 22.15 -4.04
CA PRO A 223 28.41 21.36 -4.72
C PRO A 223 28.04 20.84 -6.13
N GLY A 224 26.79 20.97 -6.56
CA GLY A 224 26.33 20.62 -7.91
C GLY A 224 25.08 19.73 -7.91
N ALA A 225 24.44 19.59 -9.07
CA ALA A 225 23.19 18.86 -9.18
C ALA A 225 23.37 17.33 -9.18
N PHE A 226 24.52 16.84 -9.66
CA PHE A 226 24.75 15.42 -9.91
C PHE A 226 25.96 14.97 -9.11
N ALA A 227 25.70 14.29 -7.99
CA ALA A 227 26.76 13.67 -7.19
C ALA A 227 27.34 12.47 -7.94
N GLU A 228 28.63 12.25 -7.74
CA GLU A 228 29.36 11.09 -8.23
C GLU A 228 29.37 10.04 -7.11
N ASN A 229 29.12 8.78 -7.47
CA ASN A 229 29.04 7.67 -6.53
C ASN A 229 30.29 6.77 -6.62
N VAL A 230 30.14 5.49 -7.01
CA VAL A 230 31.21 4.49 -6.95
C VAL A 230 32.41 4.89 -7.82
N HIS A 231 32.16 5.36 -9.03
CA HIS A 231 33.17 5.91 -9.93
C HIS A 231 33.09 7.43 -10.02
N THR A 232 34.09 8.04 -10.66
CA THR A 232 34.10 9.48 -10.97
C THR A 232 33.59 9.79 -12.39
N GLY A 233 33.19 11.02 -12.64
CA GLY A 233 32.74 11.50 -13.96
C GLY A 233 31.35 10.98 -14.36
N THR A 234 31.11 10.79 -15.67
CA THR A 234 29.78 10.45 -16.20
C THR A 234 29.24 9.13 -15.65
N LEU A 235 30.09 8.11 -15.50
CA LEU A 235 29.69 6.84 -14.91
C LEU A 235 29.27 7.02 -13.45
N GLY A 236 30.06 7.76 -12.67
CA GLY A 236 29.74 8.11 -11.28
C GLY A 236 28.40 8.80 -11.11
N ARG A 237 28.06 9.72 -12.02
CA ARG A 237 26.77 10.43 -12.01
C ARG A 237 25.60 9.52 -12.35
N PHE A 238 25.79 8.57 -13.27
CA PHE A 238 24.79 7.56 -13.58
C PHE A 238 24.58 6.60 -12.39
N GLU A 239 25.65 6.21 -11.72
CA GLU A 239 25.60 5.41 -10.49
C GLU A 239 24.91 6.16 -9.34
N GLY A 240 25.10 7.48 -9.27
CA GLY A 240 24.34 8.37 -8.39
C GLY A 240 22.85 8.37 -8.71
N TYR A 241 22.47 8.41 -10.00
CA TYR A 241 21.08 8.24 -10.44
C TYR A 241 20.50 6.89 -10.02
N LEU A 242 21.24 5.79 -10.19
CA LEU A 242 20.79 4.47 -9.74
C LEU A 242 20.56 4.43 -8.22
N GLY A 243 21.46 5.01 -7.44
CA GLY A 243 21.29 5.13 -5.98
C GLY A 243 20.02 5.89 -5.59
N SER A 244 19.78 7.05 -6.21
CA SER A 244 18.54 7.80 -6.01
C SER A 244 17.31 7.03 -6.51
N LEU A 245 17.43 6.23 -7.58
CA LEU A 245 16.34 5.42 -8.14
C LEU A 245 15.93 4.29 -7.20
N PHE A 246 16.89 3.65 -6.52
CA PHE A 246 16.59 2.66 -5.48
C PHE A 246 15.89 3.32 -4.29
N SER A 247 16.38 4.48 -3.82
CA SER A 247 15.68 5.28 -2.80
C SER A 247 14.25 5.64 -3.21
N ALA A 248 14.04 6.05 -4.46
CA ALA A 248 12.72 6.34 -5.01
C ALA A 248 11.81 5.10 -5.00
N SER A 249 12.36 3.93 -5.36
CA SER A 249 11.59 2.68 -5.42
C SER A 249 11.10 2.17 -4.07
N PHE A 250 11.81 2.52 -3.00
CA PHE A 250 11.34 2.28 -1.63
C PHE A 250 10.31 3.33 -1.19
N THR A 251 10.49 4.59 -1.60
CA THR A 251 9.68 5.71 -1.09
C THR A 251 8.33 5.84 -1.79
N VAL A 252 8.28 5.59 -3.10
CA VAL A 252 7.11 5.84 -3.93
C VAL A 252 6.27 4.57 -4.03
N VAL A 253 5.39 4.39 -3.05
CA VAL A 253 4.48 3.25 -2.93
C VAL A 253 3.04 3.73 -2.70
N GLY A 254 2.06 2.85 -2.54
CA GLY A 254 0.71 3.27 -2.10
C GLY A 254 -0.52 2.68 -2.77
N PRO A 255 -0.56 2.51 -4.11
CA PRO A 255 -1.78 2.09 -4.82
C PRO A 255 -2.35 0.77 -4.32
N GLU A 256 -1.48 -0.13 -3.87
CA GLU A 256 -1.84 -1.42 -3.26
C GLU A 256 -2.69 -1.27 -2.00
N TYR A 257 -2.49 -0.25 -1.16
CA TYR A 257 -3.34 -0.05 0.03
C TYR A 257 -4.78 0.33 -0.35
N ILE A 258 -4.95 1.13 -1.41
CA ILE A 258 -6.28 1.44 -1.96
C ILE A 258 -6.93 0.15 -2.48
N ALA A 259 -6.13 -0.70 -3.13
CA ALA A 259 -6.56 -1.97 -3.65
C ALA A 259 -7.07 -2.90 -2.53
N MET A 260 -6.35 -2.98 -1.41
CA MET A 260 -6.67 -3.86 -0.28
C MET A 260 -8.01 -3.52 0.40
N VAL A 261 -8.38 -2.24 0.48
CA VAL A 261 -9.64 -1.80 1.10
C VAL A 261 -10.84 -1.82 0.15
N ALA A 262 -10.67 -2.25 -1.10
CA ALA A 262 -11.74 -2.26 -2.09
C ALA A 262 -12.92 -3.17 -1.72
N GLY A 263 -12.66 -4.26 -1.01
CA GLY A 263 -13.68 -5.17 -0.48
C GLY A 263 -14.48 -4.58 0.70
N GLU A 264 -13.95 -3.58 1.40
CA GLU A 264 -14.55 -2.94 2.58
C GLU A 264 -15.23 -1.59 2.24
N ALA A 265 -15.08 -1.10 1.01
CA ALA A 265 -15.67 0.15 0.56
C ALA A 265 -17.20 0.05 0.44
N GLU A 266 -17.90 1.06 0.99
CA GLU A 266 -19.36 1.18 0.92
C GLU A 266 -19.83 1.28 -0.54
N ARG A 267 -19.19 2.14 -1.35
CA ARG A 267 -19.44 2.28 -2.80
C ARG A 267 -18.16 2.02 -3.59
N PRO A 268 -17.80 0.74 -3.80
CA PRO A 268 -16.47 0.38 -4.24
C PRO A 268 -16.12 1.00 -5.60
N ARG A 269 -16.97 0.90 -6.63
CA ARG A 269 -16.61 1.38 -7.98
C ARG A 269 -16.53 2.90 -8.11
N VAL A 270 -17.10 3.64 -7.17
CA VAL A 270 -17.06 5.11 -7.13
C VAL A 270 -15.92 5.59 -6.23
N TYR A 271 -15.89 5.14 -4.98
CA TYR A 271 -14.93 5.64 -3.99
C TYR A 271 -13.52 5.13 -4.26
N ILE A 272 -13.35 3.85 -4.62
CA ILE A 272 -12.03 3.28 -4.96
C ILE A 272 -11.49 3.89 -6.25
N LYS A 273 -12.34 4.07 -7.26
CA LYS A 273 -11.99 4.78 -8.51
C LYS A 273 -11.49 6.19 -8.23
N ASN A 274 -12.18 6.94 -7.37
CA ASN A 274 -11.75 8.27 -6.97
C ASN A 274 -10.42 8.22 -6.20
N GLY A 275 -10.24 7.23 -5.32
CA GLY A 275 -8.96 6.97 -4.65
C GLY A 275 -7.80 6.79 -5.63
N PHE A 276 -7.95 5.91 -6.62
CA PHE A 276 -6.92 5.69 -7.64
C PHE A 276 -6.66 6.93 -8.52
N LYS A 277 -7.68 7.77 -8.77
CA LYS A 277 -7.49 9.03 -9.50
C LYS A 277 -6.69 10.06 -8.70
N THR A 278 -6.76 10.06 -7.37
CA THR A 278 -5.96 11.01 -6.57
C THR A 278 -4.48 10.63 -6.55
N VAL A 279 -4.13 9.36 -6.74
CA VAL A 279 -2.73 8.88 -6.72
C VAL A 279 -1.83 9.66 -7.70
N TYR A 280 -2.29 9.96 -8.92
CA TYR A 280 -1.48 10.65 -9.92
C TYR A 280 -0.94 12.00 -9.44
N TRP A 281 -1.81 12.84 -8.90
CA TRP A 281 -1.38 14.15 -8.40
C TRP A 281 -0.62 14.01 -7.08
N ARG A 282 -0.95 13.02 -6.25
CA ARG A 282 -0.28 12.75 -4.98
C ARG A 282 1.16 12.32 -5.19
N PHE A 283 1.44 11.52 -6.21
CA PHE A 283 2.82 11.17 -6.53
C PHE A 283 3.65 12.37 -6.95
N PHE A 284 3.07 13.27 -7.74
CA PHE A 284 3.71 14.52 -8.08
C PHE A 284 3.95 15.40 -6.84
N VAL A 285 2.91 15.66 -6.05
CA VAL A 285 3.00 16.59 -4.91
C VAL A 285 3.83 16.02 -3.76
N PHE A 286 3.73 14.74 -3.43
CA PHE A 286 4.42 14.19 -2.27
C PHE A 286 5.86 13.81 -2.62
N PHE A 287 6.07 13.12 -3.73
CA PHE A 287 7.35 12.51 -4.05
C PHE A 287 8.21 13.39 -4.95
N VAL A 288 7.67 13.91 -6.05
CA VAL A 288 8.45 14.74 -6.99
C VAL A 288 8.77 16.10 -6.37
N LEU A 289 7.77 16.80 -5.81
CA LEU A 289 8.04 18.05 -5.08
C LEU A 289 8.79 17.80 -3.76
N GLY A 290 8.63 16.63 -3.12
CA GLY A 290 9.42 16.24 -1.96
C GLY A 290 10.91 16.10 -2.28
N ALA A 291 11.25 15.43 -3.38
CA ALA A 291 12.62 15.32 -3.88
C ALA A 291 13.20 16.69 -4.24
N LEU A 292 12.41 17.55 -4.90
CA LEU A 292 12.79 18.93 -5.19
C LEU A 292 13.07 19.72 -3.90
N ALA A 293 12.17 19.63 -2.93
CA ALA A 293 12.27 20.38 -1.68
C ALA A 293 13.51 19.98 -0.87
N VAL A 294 13.75 18.69 -0.68
CA VAL A 294 14.97 18.18 -0.04
C VAL A 294 16.22 18.61 -0.79
N GLY A 295 16.22 18.49 -2.13
CA GLY A 295 17.37 18.90 -2.94
C GLY A 295 17.66 20.41 -2.94
N VAL A 296 16.67 21.23 -2.60
CA VAL A 296 16.82 22.68 -2.45
C VAL A 296 17.30 23.05 -1.05
N VAL A 297 16.86 22.35 -0.01
CA VAL A 297 17.01 22.81 1.38
C VAL A 297 18.38 22.50 2.00
N ILE A 298 19.08 21.46 1.52
CA ILE A 298 20.35 21.00 2.09
C ILE A 298 21.28 20.47 0.97
N PRO A 299 22.60 20.71 1.04
CA PRO A 299 23.52 20.13 0.07
C PRO A 299 23.69 18.62 0.28
N TYR A 300 23.89 17.88 -0.81
CA TYR A 300 24.04 16.41 -0.73
C TYR A 300 25.29 15.95 0.03
N ASN A 301 26.29 16.82 0.15
CA ASN A 301 27.56 16.54 0.84
C ASN A 301 27.59 17.10 2.28
N ASP A 302 26.43 17.40 2.86
CA ASP A 302 26.36 17.79 4.27
C ASP A 302 26.89 16.65 5.17
N PRO A 303 27.83 16.91 6.10
CA PRO A 303 28.43 15.87 6.93
C PRO A 303 27.44 15.11 7.82
N LYS A 304 26.31 15.71 8.19
CA LYS A 304 25.24 15.05 8.97
C LYS A 304 24.29 14.24 8.09
N LEU A 305 24.27 14.52 6.79
CA LEU A 305 23.54 13.73 5.80
C LEU A 305 24.36 12.53 5.30
N ASN A 306 25.68 12.73 5.20
CA ASN A 306 26.64 11.73 4.73
C ASN A 306 27.84 11.66 5.69
N ASN A 307 27.70 10.86 6.74
CA ASN A 307 28.74 10.60 7.74
C ASN A 307 29.83 9.60 7.27
N GLY A 308 29.92 9.33 5.97
CA GLY A 308 30.83 8.33 5.39
C GLY A 308 30.31 6.89 5.42
N SER A 309 29.13 6.63 5.98
CA SER A 309 28.46 5.31 5.94
C SER A 309 27.42 5.17 4.81
N GLY A 310 27.14 6.24 4.06
CA GLY A 310 26.07 6.27 3.06
C GLY A 310 24.65 6.34 3.62
N THR A 311 24.51 6.57 4.94
CA THR A 311 23.21 6.69 5.62
C THR A 311 23.06 8.06 6.30
N ALA A 312 21.85 8.60 6.30
CA ALA A 312 21.53 9.88 6.93
C ALA A 312 21.29 9.68 8.43
N ASP A 313 21.90 10.53 9.28
CA ASP A 313 21.77 10.48 10.75
C ASP A 313 20.47 11.14 11.26
N GLY A 314 19.51 11.35 10.38
CA GLY A 314 18.22 11.96 10.69
C GLY A 314 17.50 12.48 9.44
N SER A 315 16.43 13.24 9.66
CA SER A 315 15.70 13.87 8.56
C SER A 315 16.50 15.02 7.94
N PRO A 316 16.70 15.07 6.60
CA PRO A 316 17.35 16.20 5.92
C PRO A 316 16.72 17.55 6.25
N TYR A 317 15.40 17.59 6.49
CA TYR A 317 14.70 18.82 6.87
C TYR A 317 15.08 19.29 8.27
N VAL A 318 15.18 18.37 9.24
CA VAL A 318 15.59 18.69 10.61
C VAL A 318 17.05 19.12 10.64
N ILE A 319 17.92 18.44 9.90
CA ILE A 319 19.33 18.82 9.75
C ILE A 319 19.46 20.24 9.17
N ALA A 320 18.72 20.55 8.11
CA ALA A 320 18.72 21.88 7.51
C ALA A 320 18.26 22.96 8.49
N MET A 321 17.19 22.71 9.25
CA MET A 321 16.70 23.64 10.28
C MET A 321 17.76 23.93 11.35
N GLN A 322 18.49 22.90 11.80
CA GLN A 322 19.60 23.07 12.74
C GLN A 322 20.75 23.87 12.15
N ASN A 323 21.14 23.58 10.90
CA ASN A 323 22.23 24.28 10.22
C ASN A 323 21.93 25.77 10.02
N MET A 324 20.65 26.14 9.86
CA MET A 324 20.18 27.52 9.80
C MET A 324 20.04 28.21 11.17
N GLY A 325 20.31 27.49 12.27
CA GLY A 325 20.19 28.02 13.63
C GLY A 325 18.75 28.20 14.12
N ILE A 326 17.78 27.48 13.55
CA ILE A 326 16.38 27.54 13.98
C ILE A 326 16.19 26.69 15.23
N SER A 327 15.66 27.29 16.30
CA SER A 327 15.54 26.64 17.61
C SER A 327 14.30 25.77 17.75
N VAL A 328 13.10 26.31 17.50
CA VAL A 328 11.83 25.64 17.88
C VAL A 328 11.30 24.68 16.81
N LEU A 329 11.33 25.09 15.54
CA LEU A 329 10.73 24.31 14.44
C LEU A 329 11.26 22.88 14.32
N PRO A 330 12.58 22.59 14.43
CA PRO A 330 13.05 21.22 14.34
C PRO A 330 12.47 20.32 15.44
N HIS A 331 12.21 20.82 16.67
CA HIS A 331 11.51 20.01 17.68
C HIS A 331 10.07 19.65 17.28
N ILE A 332 9.33 20.59 16.68
CA ILE A 332 7.95 20.36 16.22
C ILE A 332 7.93 19.33 15.10
N VAL A 333 8.80 19.51 14.10
CA VAL A 333 8.92 18.62 12.94
C VAL A 333 9.34 17.22 13.38
N ASN A 334 10.33 17.12 14.27
CA ASN A 334 10.80 15.85 14.78
C ASN A 334 9.72 15.12 15.62
N ALA A 335 8.91 15.84 16.38
CA ALA A 335 7.77 15.27 17.11
C ALA A 335 6.68 14.73 16.18
N LEU A 336 6.35 15.47 15.11
CA LEU A 336 5.42 15.00 14.08
C LEU A 336 5.97 13.81 13.28
N LEU A 337 7.29 13.76 13.04
CA LEU A 337 7.93 12.60 12.44
C LEU A 337 7.79 11.36 13.32
N LEU A 338 8.03 11.50 14.62
CA LEU A 338 7.91 10.39 15.57
C LEU A 338 6.50 9.80 15.59
N THR A 339 5.46 10.64 15.62
CA THR A 339 4.07 10.16 15.58
C THR A 339 3.71 9.54 14.24
N SER A 340 4.23 10.08 13.13
CA SER A 340 4.06 9.52 11.78
C SER A 340 4.68 8.13 11.65
N ILE A 341 5.93 7.97 12.12
CA ILE A 341 6.67 6.70 12.12
C ILE A 341 5.93 5.65 12.95
N PHE A 342 5.55 6.03 14.18
CA PHE A 342 4.84 5.11 15.07
C PHE A 342 3.50 4.65 14.47
N SER A 343 2.74 5.57 13.88
CA SER A 343 1.49 5.30 13.16
C SER A 343 1.69 4.31 12.01
N ALA A 344 2.70 4.54 11.16
CA ALA A 344 3.01 3.66 10.03
C ALA A 344 3.30 2.22 10.49
N GLY A 345 4.17 2.03 11.48
CA GLY A 345 4.48 0.68 11.98
C GLY A 345 3.28 -0.03 12.62
N ASN A 346 2.39 0.71 13.28
CA ASN A 346 1.14 0.16 13.79
C ASN A 346 0.20 -0.27 12.65
N ALA A 347 0.12 0.52 11.57
CA ALA A 347 -0.66 0.19 10.38
C ALA A 347 -0.14 -1.08 9.69
N TYR A 348 1.18 -1.23 9.59
CA TYR A 348 1.80 -2.44 9.04
C TYR A 348 1.51 -3.68 9.90
N CYS A 349 1.49 -3.57 11.23
CA CYS A 349 1.05 -4.66 12.10
C CYS A 349 -0.39 -5.08 11.78
N TYR A 350 -1.29 -4.10 11.66
CA TYR A 350 -2.70 -4.30 11.35
C TYR A 350 -2.90 -4.98 10.00
N CYS A 351 -2.17 -4.53 8.96
CA CYS A 351 -2.22 -5.06 7.61
C CYS A 351 -1.62 -6.45 7.53
N ALA A 352 -0.40 -6.67 8.04
CA ALA A 352 0.29 -7.96 8.00
C ALA A 352 -0.55 -9.09 8.63
N MET A 353 -1.13 -8.88 9.82
CA MET A 353 -1.92 -9.94 10.46
C MET A 353 -3.20 -10.29 9.68
N ARG A 354 -3.82 -9.31 9.01
CA ARG A 354 -5.00 -9.52 8.15
C ARG A 354 -4.65 -10.18 6.83
N SER A 355 -3.54 -9.80 6.22
CA SER A 355 -3.03 -10.45 5.02
C SER A 355 -2.76 -11.95 5.28
N LEU A 356 -2.14 -12.29 6.41
CA LEU A 356 -1.90 -13.69 6.79
C LEU A 356 -3.18 -14.46 7.13
N HIS A 357 -4.14 -13.81 7.81
CA HIS A 357 -5.48 -14.37 8.04
C HIS A 357 -6.21 -14.65 6.71
N GLY A 358 -6.19 -13.69 5.78
CA GLY A 358 -6.80 -13.82 4.45
C GLY A 358 -6.18 -14.95 3.62
N LEU A 359 -4.84 -15.10 3.65
CA LEU A 359 -4.16 -16.24 3.04
C LEU A 359 -4.64 -17.57 3.63
N ALA A 360 -4.84 -17.62 4.94
CA ALA A 360 -5.35 -18.82 5.59
C ALA A 360 -6.77 -19.13 5.14
N CYS A 361 -7.64 -18.11 5.06
CA CYS A 361 -9.00 -18.19 4.54
C CYS A 361 -9.06 -18.84 3.15
N GLU A 362 -8.19 -18.41 2.24
CA GLU A 362 -8.03 -18.94 0.88
C GLU A 362 -7.31 -20.32 0.81
N GLY A 363 -6.94 -20.91 1.95
CA GLY A 363 -6.24 -22.20 1.98
C GLY A 363 -4.76 -22.14 1.57
N GLN A 364 -4.22 -20.93 1.46
CA GLN A 364 -2.84 -20.61 1.11
C GLN A 364 -1.93 -20.39 2.34
N ALA A 365 -2.49 -20.50 3.55
CA ALA A 365 -1.73 -20.57 4.79
C ALA A 365 -2.38 -21.58 5.77
N PRO A 366 -1.64 -22.07 6.79
CA PRO A 366 -2.17 -22.99 7.79
C PRO A 366 -3.50 -22.55 8.40
N ARG A 367 -4.47 -23.48 8.50
CA ARG A 367 -5.84 -23.21 8.99
C ARG A 367 -5.89 -22.60 10.40
N ILE A 368 -4.84 -22.78 11.21
CA ILE A 368 -4.75 -22.17 12.55
C ILE A 368 -4.87 -20.64 12.52
N PHE A 369 -4.39 -20.00 11.45
CA PHE A 369 -4.43 -18.56 11.30
C PHE A 369 -5.83 -18.00 11.01
N LYS A 370 -6.82 -18.84 10.67
CA LYS A 370 -8.22 -18.42 10.52
C LYS A 370 -8.88 -18.03 11.85
N LYS A 371 -8.35 -18.50 12.99
CA LYS A 371 -8.99 -18.35 14.30
C LYS A 371 -8.88 -16.90 14.79
N THR A 372 -10.05 -16.29 15.03
CA THR A 372 -10.20 -14.93 15.55
C THR A 372 -10.68 -14.91 17.00
N LEU A 373 -10.35 -13.83 17.71
CA LEU A 373 -10.94 -13.48 19.01
C LEU A 373 -12.35 -12.92 18.81
N LYS A 374 -13.10 -12.76 19.92
CA LYS A 374 -14.46 -12.18 19.89
C LYS A 374 -14.52 -10.76 19.32
N ASN A 375 -13.41 -10.02 19.38
CA ASN A 375 -13.26 -8.68 18.82
C ASN A 375 -12.70 -8.68 17.37
N GLY A 376 -12.69 -9.84 16.69
CA GLY A 376 -12.31 -9.96 15.27
C GLY A 376 -10.81 -10.10 15.01
N ILE A 377 -9.96 -10.12 16.04
CA ILE A 377 -8.50 -10.16 15.86
C ILE A 377 -8.02 -11.59 15.57
N PRO A 378 -7.28 -11.84 14.48
CA PRO A 378 -6.70 -13.15 14.18
C PRO A 378 -5.46 -13.43 15.05
N ILE A 379 -5.67 -13.94 16.27
CA ILE A 379 -4.64 -13.98 17.32
C ILE A 379 -3.36 -14.74 16.93
N TYR A 380 -3.47 -15.84 16.18
CA TYR A 380 -2.28 -16.59 15.75
C TYR A 380 -1.55 -15.90 14.61
N ALA A 381 -2.27 -15.27 13.68
CA ALA A 381 -1.65 -14.46 12.64
C ALA A 381 -0.92 -13.25 13.26
N PHE A 382 -1.57 -12.59 14.22
CA PHE A 382 -0.98 -11.53 15.03
C PHE A 382 0.29 -12.00 15.76
N ALA A 383 0.28 -13.17 16.41
CA ALA A 383 1.44 -13.69 17.12
C ALA A 383 2.65 -13.90 16.18
N VAL A 384 2.42 -14.39 14.96
CA VAL A 384 3.47 -14.52 13.94
C VAL A 384 3.94 -13.15 13.47
N THR A 385 3.03 -12.21 13.19
CA THR A 385 3.39 -10.83 12.83
C THR A 385 4.27 -10.18 13.91
N MET A 386 3.93 -10.35 15.19
CA MET A 386 4.69 -9.77 16.31
C MET A 386 6.07 -10.39 16.53
N ALA A 387 6.43 -11.47 15.83
CA ALA A 387 7.80 -11.98 15.82
C ALA A 387 8.75 -11.10 14.98
N PHE A 388 8.26 -10.47 13.91
CA PHE A 388 9.08 -9.65 13.00
C PHE A 388 9.63 -8.35 13.63
N PRO A 389 8.88 -7.61 14.47
CA PRO A 389 9.40 -6.45 15.18
C PRO A 389 10.69 -6.70 15.97
N PHE A 390 10.96 -7.93 16.42
CA PHE A 390 12.23 -8.29 17.08
C PHE A 390 13.44 -8.18 16.14
N LEU A 391 13.26 -8.15 14.82
CA LEU A 391 14.34 -7.85 13.88
C LEU A 391 14.85 -6.40 14.04
N SER A 392 14.09 -5.50 14.68
CA SER A 392 14.58 -4.16 15.01
C SER A 392 15.79 -4.18 15.96
N PHE A 393 16.06 -5.29 16.67
CA PHE A 393 17.26 -5.43 17.49
C PHE A 393 18.56 -5.54 16.69
N LEU A 394 18.50 -5.76 15.36
CA LEU A 394 19.68 -5.76 14.50
C LEU A 394 20.50 -4.46 14.65
N GLN A 395 19.81 -3.34 14.87
CA GLN A 395 20.44 -2.04 15.07
C GLN A 395 21.32 -1.95 16.33
N ALA A 396 21.14 -2.83 17.31
CA ALA A 396 21.99 -2.89 18.50
C ALA A 396 23.40 -3.44 18.19
N GLY A 397 23.54 -4.23 17.12
CA GLY A 397 24.82 -4.79 16.68
C GLY A 397 25.45 -4.05 15.50
N SER A 398 24.66 -3.69 14.48
CA SER A 398 25.16 -3.06 13.24
C SER A 398 25.05 -1.53 13.22
N GLY A 399 24.45 -0.92 14.24
CA GLY A 399 24.13 0.51 14.28
C GLY A 399 22.81 0.83 13.55
N THR A 400 22.15 1.91 13.99
CA THR A 400 20.82 2.33 13.52
C THR A 400 20.77 2.55 12.01
N GLY A 401 21.69 3.33 11.44
CA GLY A 401 21.70 3.62 10.00
C GLY A 401 21.85 2.36 9.12
N SER A 402 22.77 1.45 9.48
CA SER A 402 22.98 0.20 8.73
C SER A 402 21.76 -0.73 8.80
N ALA A 403 21.12 -0.83 9.98
CA ALA A 403 19.90 -1.61 10.12
C ALA A 403 18.72 -1.02 9.32
N VAL A 404 18.55 0.31 9.31
CA VAL A 404 17.57 0.99 8.45
C VAL A 404 17.82 0.64 6.99
N SER A 405 19.07 0.80 6.51
CA SER A 405 19.43 0.52 5.12
C SER A 405 19.18 -0.95 4.74
N THR A 406 19.52 -1.89 5.61
CA THR A 406 19.32 -3.33 5.37
C THR A 406 17.83 -3.67 5.25
N LEU A 407 17.01 -3.23 6.20
CA LEU A 407 15.56 -3.48 6.19
C LEU A 407 14.89 -2.76 5.01
N GLN A 408 15.34 -1.55 4.69
CA GLN A 408 14.93 -0.80 3.50
C GLN A 408 15.23 -1.58 2.20
N SER A 409 16.42 -2.15 2.05
CA SER A 409 16.77 -2.94 0.86
C SER A 409 15.90 -4.19 0.69
N VAL A 410 15.60 -4.90 1.78
CA VAL A 410 14.75 -6.10 1.72
C VAL A 410 13.30 -5.75 1.36
N THR A 411 12.75 -4.71 1.99
CA THR A 411 11.37 -4.24 1.70
C THR A 411 11.25 -3.68 0.29
N GLN A 412 12.28 -2.98 -0.20
CA GLN A 412 12.36 -2.52 -1.58
C GLN A 412 12.19 -3.69 -2.57
N GLY A 413 12.91 -4.81 -2.37
CA GLY A 413 12.75 -5.99 -3.24
C GLY A 413 11.35 -6.59 -3.17
N ALA A 414 10.74 -6.64 -1.98
CA ALA A 414 9.36 -7.10 -1.82
C ALA A 414 8.37 -6.23 -2.62
N THR A 415 8.53 -4.91 -2.59
CA THR A 415 7.72 -3.96 -3.37
C THR A 415 7.84 -4.21 -4.87
N MET A 416 9.06 -4.43 -5.39
CA MET A 416 9.27 -4.72 -6.81
C MET A 416 8.57 -6.02 -7.22
N ILE A 417 8.68 -7.08 -6.41
CA ILE A 417 7.96 -8.34 -6.66
C ILE A 417 6.44 -8.14 -6.66
N ASN A 418 5.88 -7.34 -5.74
CA ASN A 418 4.45 -7.02 -5.74
C ASN A 418 4.03 -6.34 -7.06
N TYR A 419 4.80 -5.36 -7.52
CA TYR A 419 4.53 -4.66 -8.77
C TYR A 419 4.71 -5.53 -10.01
N ILE A 420 5.66 -6.47 -10.01
CA ILE A 420 5.77 -7.50 -11.05
C ILE A 420 4.50 -8.35 -11.08
N CYS A 421 4.00 -8.81 -9.93
CA CYS A 421 2.78 -9.61 -9.84
C CYS A 421 1.55 -8.86 -10.33
N ILE A 422 1.43 -7.59 -9.95
CA ILE A 422 0.33 -6.72 -10.37
C ILE A 422 0.34 -6.50 -11.88
N SER A 423 1.48 -6.13 -12.46
CA SER A 423 1.59 -5.92 -13.91
C SER A 423 1.35 -7.21 -14.69
N LEU A 424 1.85 -8.36 -14.20
CA LEU A 424 1.59 -9.66 -14.80
C LEU A 424 0.10 -10.04 -14.75
N THR A 425 -0.54 -9.86 -13.59
CA THR A 425 -1.98 -10.12 -13.41
C THR A 425 -2.81 -9.27 -14.36
N PHE A 426 -2.45 -8.00 -14.55
CA PHE A 426 -3.12 -7.12 -15.51
C PHE A 426 -2.96 -7.60 -16.96
N ILE A 427 -1.77 -8.05 -17.35
CA ILE A 427 -1.53 -8.57 -18.71
C ILE A 427 -2.45 -9.77 -19.00
N PHE A 428 -2.63 -10.67 -18.03
CA PHE A 428 -3.55 -11.81 -18.14
C PHE A 428 -5.00 -11.37 -18.17
N PHE A 429 -5.41 -10.45 -17.28
CA PHE A 429 -6.74 -9.84 -17.29
C PHE A 429 -7.06 -9.20 -18.65
N TYR A 430 -6.14 -8.42 -19.22
CA TYR A 430 -6.32 -7.80 -20.53
C TYR A 430 -6.50 -8.84 -21.65
N ARG A 431 -5.71 -9.91 -21.63
CA ARG A 431 -5.83 -11.03 -22.58
C ARG A 431 -7.17 -11.75 -22.41
N ALA A 432 -7.64 -11.96 -21.19
CA ALA A 432 -8.92 -12.58 -20.89
C ALA A 432 -10.09 -11.72 -21.39
N CYS A 433 -10.09 -10.41 -21.14
CA CYS A 433 -11.11 -9.50 -21.70
C CYS A 433 -11.19 -9.60 -23.23
N LYS A 434 -10.03 -9.62 -23.91
CA LYS A 434 -9.98 -9.74 -25.37
C LYS A 434 -10.50 -11.10 -25.86
N ALA A 435 -10.13 -12.18 -25.17
CA ALA A 435 -10.52 -13.55 -25.49
C ALA A 435 -12.01 -13.82 -25.27
N GLN A 436 -12.62 -13.16 -24.28
CA GLN A 436 -14.03 -13.30 -23.90
C GLN A 436 -14.94 -12.21 -24.49
N GLY A 437 -14.40 -11.30 -25.32
CA GLY A 437 -15.18 -10.24 -25.97
C GLY A 437 -15.65 -9.12 -25.04
N ILE A 438 -15.04 -8.94 -23.87
CA ILE A 438 -15.39 -7.87 -22.93
C ILE A 438 -14.77 -6.56 -23.43
N ASP A 439 -15.62 -5.59 -23.79
CA ASP A 439 -15.17 -4.26 -24.13
C ASP A 439 -14.73 -3.49 -22.88
N ARG A 440 -13.43 -3.20 -22.80
CA ARG A 440 -12.80 -2.43 -21.72
C ARG A 440 -13.36 -1.01 -21.57
N SER A 441 -14.03 -0.46 -22.59
CA SER A 441 -14.69 0.84 -22.51
C SER A 441 -15.90 0.85 -21.57
N THR A 442 -16.50 -0.32 -21.34
CA THR A 442 -17.64 -0.50 -20.43
C THR A 442 -17.22 -0.63 -18.96
N LEU A 443 -15.91 -0.76 -18.70
CA LEU A 443 -15.40 -0.92 -17.35
C LEU A 443 -15.56 0.37 -16.54
N PRO A 444 -15.77 0.27 -15.22
CA PRO A 444 -15.91 1.43 -14.35
C PRO A 444 -14.70 2.38 -14.41
N TYR A 445 -13.52 1.83 -14.69
CA TYR A 445 -12.30 2.57 -14.98
C TYR A 445 -11.59 1.91 -16.16
N LYS A 446 -11.20 2.71 -17.15
CA LYS A 446 -10.37 2.26 -18.27
C LYS A 446 -9.01 2.94 -18.17
N GLY A 447 -7.98 2.13 -17.99
CA GLY A 447 -6.62 2.63 -17.86
C GLY A 447 -6.07 3.18 -19.17
N TRP A 448 -5.38 4.31 -19.08
CA TRP A 448 -4.72 4.94 -20.22
C TRP A 448 -3.46 4.18 -20.65
N PHE A 449 -3.10 4.18 -21.93
CA PHE A 449 -1.87 3.54 -22.43
C PHE A 449 -1.76 2.00 -22.18
N GLN A 450 -2.86 1.34 -21.83
CA GLN A 450 -2.89 -0.11 -21.62
C GLN A 450 -3.10 -0.88 -22.93
N PRO A 451 -2.39 -2.02 -23.16
CA PRO A 451 -1.58 -2.77 -22.20
C PRO A 451 -0.09 -2.40 -22.16
N TYR A 452 0.37 -1.43 -22.96
CA TYR A 452 1.79 -1.06 -23.05
C TYR A 452 2.36 -0.60 -21.72
N GLY A 453 1.59 0.15 -20.93
CA GLY A 453 1.97 0.55 -19.57
C GLY A 453 2.28 -0.65 -18.66
N ALA A 454 1.48 -1.71 -18.72
CA ALA A 454 1.73 -2.93 -17.96
C ALA A 454 3.00 -3.67 -18.42
N TYR A 455 3.27 -3.76 -19.72
CA TYR A 455 4.51 -4.38 -20.22
C TYR A 455 5.76 -3.60 -19.82
N ILE A 456 5.73 -2.27 -19.96
CA ILE A 456 6.86 -1.40 -19.60
C ILE A 456 7.16 -1.53 -18.11
N THR A 457 6.14 -1.47 -17.26
CA THR A 457 6.32 -1.57 -15.80
C THR A 457 6.78 -2.96 -15.36
N PHE A 458 6.26 -4.02 -15.98
CA PHE A 458 6.71 -5.39 -15.72
C PHE A 458 8.21 -5.56 -16.00
N VAL A 459 8.68 -5.11 -17.18
CA VAL A 459 10.10 -5.17 -17.55
C VAL A 459 10.94 -4.24 -16.66
N TYR A 460 10.47 -3.02 -16.41
CA TYR A 460 11.16 -2.04 -15.56
C TYR A 460 11.39 -2.59 -14.14
N MET A 461 10.38 -3.19 -13.50
CA MET A 461 10.53 -3.73 -12.15
C MET A 461 11.46 -4.93 -12.09
N ILE A 462 11.46 -5.80 -13.11
CA ILE A 462 12.43 -6.92 -13.20
C ILE A 462 13.86 -6.40 -13.35
N ILE A 463 14.07 -5.42 -14.22
CA ILE A 463 15.40 -4.83 -14.42
C ILE A 463 15.86 -4.15 -13.12
N LEU A 464 14.98 -3.37 -12.49
CA LEU A 464 15.29 -2.63 -11.28
C LEU A 464 15.65 -3.57 -10.13
N GLU A 465 14.92 -4.67 -9.96
CA GLU A 465 15.23 -5.73 -9.00
C GLU A 465 16.60 -6.36 -9.32
N GLY A 466 16.85 -6.70 -10.58
CA GLY A 466 18.10 -7.31 -11.02
C GLY A 466 19.34 -6.43 -10.78
N ILE A 467 19.23 -5.12 -10.98
CA ILE A 467 20.36 -4.18 -10.81
C ILE A 467 20.45 -3.57 -9.41
N SER A 468 19.49 -3.81 -8.51
CA SER A 468 19.43 -3.20 -7.17
C SER A 468 20.71 -3.39 -6.34
N GLY A 469 21.38 -4.54 -6.48
CA GLY A 469 22.63 -4.87 -5.82
C GLY A 469 23.89 -4.63 -6.67
N TYR A 470 23.84 -3.90 -7.79
CA TYR A 470 24.93 -3.89 -8.78
C TYR A 470 26.31 -3.54 -8.21
N VAL A 471 26.36 -2.69 -7.17
CA VAL A 471 27.60 -2.22 -6.54
C VAL A 471 28.46 -3.40 -6.05
N VAL A 472 27.85 -4.50 -5.60
CA VAL A 472 28.59 -5.68 -5.11
C VAL A 472 29.40 -6.38 -6.21
N PHE A 473 29.05 -6.15 -7.48
CA PHE A 473 29.74 -6.70 -8.64
C PHE A 473 30.84 -5.75 -9.17
N VAL A 474 30.98 -4.56 -8.60
CA VAL A 474 32.10 -3.66 -8.90
C VAL A 474 33.37 -4.19 -8.22
N PRO A 475 34.52 -4.27 -8.92
CA PRO A 475 35.76 -4.75 -8.34
C PRO A 475 36.11 -4.02 -7.02
N GLY A 476 36.31 -4.78 -5.94
CA GLY A 476 36.65 -4.23 -4.62
C GLY A 476 35.46 -3.95 -3.68
N HIS A 477 34.21 -4.10 -4.14
CA HIS A 477 33.00 -3.79 -3.36
C HIS A 477 32.19 -5.02 -2.93
N TRP A 478 32.73 -6.24 -3.11
CA TRP A 478 32.05 -7.47 -2.71
C TRP A 478 31.88 -7.56 -1.19
N SER A 479 30.65 -7.71 -0.74
CA SER A 479 30.33 -8.07 0.64
C SER A 479 29.07 -8.90 0.70
N VAL A 480 29.13 -10.01 1.43
CA VAL A 480 27.96 -10.87 1.66
C VAL A 480 26.85 -10.08 2.36
N ALA A 481 27.21 -9.16 3.24
CA ALA A 481 26.26 -8.32 3.98
C ALA A 481 25.50 -7.33 3.07
N THR A 482 26.07 -6.93 1.92
CA THR A 482 25.40 -6.02 0.96
C THR A 482 24.80 -6.76 -0.24
N PHE A 483 25.19 -8.01 -0.49
CA PHE A 483 24.64 -8.83 -1.58
C PHE A 483 23.24 -9.36 -1.26
N PHE A 484 23.02 -9.93 -0.08
CA PHE A 484 21.75 -10.60 0.23
C PHE A 484 20.55 -9.66 0.40
N PRO A 485 20.65 -8.51 1.09
CA PRO A 485 19.48 -7.67 1.35
C PRO A 485 18.66 -7.28 0.11
N PRO A 486 19.25 -6.80 -1.01
CA PRO A 486 18.48 -6.44 -2.20
C PRO A 486 17.83 -7.64 -2.89
N TYR A 487 18.42 -8.84 -2.87
CA TYR A 487 17.93 -10.00 -3.62
C TYR A 487 17.12 -11.02 -2.79
N THR A 488 17.02 -10.83 -1.47
CA THR A 488 16.38 -11.79 -0.57
C THR A 488 14.94 -12.08 -0.99
N MET A 489 14.17 -11.05 -1.32
CA MET A 489 12.76 -11.21 -1.69
C MET A 489 12.57 -11.82 -3.07
N ALA A 490 13.48 -11.60 -4.03
CA ALA A 490 13.50 -12.33 -5.29
C ALA A 490 13.72 -13.83 -5.08
N PHE A 491 14.67 -14.24 -4.23
CA PHE A 491 14.88 -15.65 -3.91
C PHE A 491 13.66 -16.27 -3.21
N VAL A 492 13.08 -15.57 -2.24
CA VAL A 492 11.84 -15.99 -1.57
C VAL A 492 10.71 -16.13 -2.59
N ALA A 493 10.53 -15.18 -3.51
CA ALA A 493 9.52 -15.24 -4.55
C ALA A 493 9.69 -16.49 -5.43
N ILE A 494 10.91 -16.76 -5.91
CA ILE A 494 11.20 -17.97 -6.70
C ILE A 494 10.81 -19.24 -5.91
N LEU A 495 11.21 -19.33 -4.64
CA LEU A 495 10.88 -20.48 -3.79
C LEU A 495 9.37 -20.62 -3.55
N LEU A 496 8.65 -19.53 -3.30
CA LEU A 496 7.20 -19.55 -3.08
C LEU A 496 6.45 -19.98 -4.34
N PHE A 497 6.80 -19.42 -5.51
CA PHE A 497 6.14 -19.76 -6.77
C PHE A 497 6.40 -21.20 -7.18
N PHE A 498 7.66 -21.59 -7.32
CA PHE A 498 8.00 -22.94 -7.79
C PHE A 498 7.69 -24.01 -6.73
N GLY A 499 7.87 -23.69 -5.45
CA GLY A 499 7.48 -24.58 -4.35
C GLY A 499 5.99 -24.91 -4.37
N TRP A 500 5.12 -23.90 -4.44
CA TRP A 500 3.67 -24.12 -4.54
C TRP A 500 3.31 -24.85 -5.84
N LYS A 501 3.89 -24.44 -6.97
CA LYS A 501 3.62 -25.03 -8.28
C LYS A 501 3.99 -26.51 -8.35
N ILE A 502 5.10 -26.93 -7.75
CA ILE A 502 5.53 -28.33 -7.72
C ILE A 502 4.66 -29.16 -6.76
N ILE A 503 4.37 -28.64 -5.57
CA ILE A 503 3.60 -29.35 -4.54
C ILE A 503 2.12 -29.51 -4.93
N LYS A 504 1.52 -28.43 -5.42
CA LYS A 504 0.08 -28.37 -5.77
C LYS A 504 -0.21 -28.66 -7.23
N ARG A 505 0.83 -28.73 -8.08
CA ARG A 505 0.72 -28.98 -9.53
C ARG A 505 -0.29 -28.04 -10.19
N THR A 506 -0.17 -26.74 -9.88
CA THR A 506 -1.07 -25.72 -10.41
C THR A 506 -0.79 -25.47 -11.89
N HIS A 507 -1.83 -25.05 -12.61
CA HIS A 507 -1.77 -24.78 -14.04
C HIS A 507 -2.09 -23.31 -14.31
N TYR A 508 -1.54 -22.80 -15.41
CA TYR A 508 -1.90 -21.48 -15.91
C TYR A 508 -3.33 -21.49 -16.42
N ILE A 509 -4.09 -20.47 -16.06
CA ILE A 509 -5.48 -20.31 -16.48
C ILE A 509 -5.49 -19.73 -17.90
N SER A 510 -6.20 -20.41 -18.81
CA SER A 510 -6.36 -19.94 -20.18
C SER A 510 -7.17 -18.63 -20.20
N PRO A 511 -6.86 -17.66 -21.09
CA PRO A 511 -7.64 -16.42 -21.20
C PRO A 511 -9.16 -16.63 -21.40
N HIS A 512 -9.57 -17.74 -22.02
CA HIS A 512 -10.99 -18.07 -22.20
C HIS A 512 -11.66 -18.65 -20.94
N GLU A 513 -10.86 -19.18 -20.01
CA GLU A 513 -11.32 -19.85 -18.78
C GLU A 513 -11.21 -18.94 -17.55
N ALA A 514 -10.48 -17.84 -17.63
CA ALA A 514 -10.34 -16.88 -16.54
C ALA A 514 -11.72 -16.36 -16.11
N ASP A 515 -12.07 -16.56 -14.84
CA ASP A 515 -13.37 -16.18 -14.32
C ASP A 515 -13.45 -14.66 -14.08
N LEU A 516 -13.98 -13.95 -15.08
CA LEU A 516 -14.23 -12.52 -15.03
C LEU A 516 -15.63 -12.19 -14.49
N ILE A 517 -16.50 -13.19 -14.28
CA ILE A 517 -17.82 -13.01 -13.68
C ILE A 517 -17.69 -13.09 -12.16
N TRP A 518 -17.10 -14.15 -11.62
CA TRP A 518 -16.75 -14.34 -10.21
C TRP A 518 -17.73 -13.68 -9.20
N GLU A 519 -17.31 -12.63 -8.48
CA GLU A 519 -18.14 -11.90 -7.51
C GLU A 519 -18.92 -10.71 -8.12
N LYS A 520 -18.76 -10.45 -9.43
CA LYS A 520 -19.36 -9.31 -10.11
C LYS A 520 -20.89 -9.24 -9.97
N PRO A 521 -21.68 -10.33 -10.13
CA PRO A 521 -23.14 -10.24 -9.99
C PRO A 521 -23.58 -9.79 -8.61
N GLN A 522 -22.92 -10.27 -7.55
CA GLN A 522 -23.21 -9.87 -6.16
C GLN A 522 -22.85 -8.40 -5.92
N ILE A 523 -21.75 -7.94 -6.52
CA ILE A 523 -21.32 -6.54 -6.46
C ILE A 523 -22.28 -5.64 -7.24
N ASP A 524 -22.74 -6.07 -8.41
CA ASP A 524 -23.70 -5.35 -9.25
C ASP A 524 -25.05 -5.18 -8.53
N GLU A 525 -25.55 -6.25 -7.90
CA GLU A 525 -26.78 -6.23 -7.09
C GLU A 525 -26.64 -5.32 -5.86
N TYR A 526 -25.52 -5.43 -5.13
CA TYR A 526 -25.23 -4.57 -3.99
C TYR A 526 -25.16 -3.10 -4.41
N GLU A 527 -24.48 -2.75 -5.50
CA GLU A 527 -24.40 -1.36 -5.97
C GLU A 527 -25.74 -0.83 -6.49
N ALA A 528 -26.59 -1.69 -7.06
CA ALA A 528 -27.93 -1.32 -7.49
C ALA A 528 -28.89 -1.01 -6.33
N SER A 529 -28.57 -1.45 -5.11
CA SER A 529 -29.36 -1.14 -3.90
C SER A 529 -29.27 0.34 -3.47
N PHE A 530 -28.25 1.08 -3.91
CA PHE A 530 -28.08 2.48 -3.54
C PHE A 530 -28.96 3.42 -4.37
N THR A 531 -29.86 4.14 -3.70
CA THR A 531 -30.74 5.15 -4.31
C THR A 531 -30.21 6.58 -4.21
N GLU A 532 -29.37 6.86 -3.21
CA GLU A 532 -28.80 8.18 -2.95
C GLU A 532 -27.53 8.45 -3.76
N PRO A 533 -27.20 9.72 -4.09
CA PRO A 533 -25.95 10.04 -4.76
C PRO A 533 -24.73 9.80 -3.86
N PRO A 534 -23.56 9.45 -4.43
CA PRO A 534 -22.33 9.24 -3.66
C PRO A 534 -21.84 10.54 -3.00
N THR A 535 -21.33 10.46 -1.77
CA THR A 535 -20.78 11.63 -1.07
C THR A 535 -19.47 12.07 -1.70
N ARG A 536 -19.26 13.40 -1.77
CA ARG A 536 -18.00 13.96 -2.24
C ARG A 536 -17.08 14.22 -1.06
N PHE A 537 -15.79 13.96 -1.24
CA PHE A 537 -14.77 14.20 -0.22
C PHE A 537 -14.81 15.62 0.38
N ARG A 538 -15.06 16.64 -0.44
CA ARG A 538 -15.17 18.04 0.03
C ARG A 538 -16.35 18.26 0.97
N ASP A 539 -17.45 17.57 0.73
CA ASP A 539 -18.68 17.70 1.53
C ASP A 539 -18.50 16.96 2.86
N ASP A 540 -17.86 15.79 2.86
CA ASP A 540 -17.49 15.06 4.09
C ASP A 540 -16.56 15.87 5.00
N ILE A 541 -15.58 16.57 4.42
CA ILE A 541 -14.66 17.43 5.18
C ILE A 541 -15.40 18.66 5.73
N ARG A 542 -16.25 19.31 4.94
CA ARG A 542 -17.05 20.45 5.40
C ARG A 542 -18.02 20.06 6.52
N ALA A 543 -18.62 18.88 6.44
CA ALA A 543 -19.52 18.36 7.47
C ALA A 543 -18.83 18.14 8.82
N MET A 544 -17.52 17.83 8.82
CA MET A 544 -16.75 17.65 10.06
C MET A 544 -16.50 18.98 10.80
N PHE A 545 -16.24 20.05 10.05
CA PHE A 545 -15.98 21.38 10.62
C PHE A 545 -17.25 22.20 10.82
N SER A 546 -18.35 21.82 10.19
CA SER A 546 -19.66 22.40 10.42
C SER A 546 -20.32 21.69 11.61
N LYS A 547 -20.65 22.43 12.67
CA LYS A 547 -21.37 21.94 13.87
C LYS A 547 -22.79 21.40 13.61
N LYS A 548 -23.16 21.10 12.37
CA LYS A 548 -24.44 20.47 12.05
C LYS A 548 -24.33 18.99 12.38
N LYS A 549 -24.83 18.63 13.57
CA LYS A 549 -25.17 17.25 13.95
C LYS A 549 -25.78 16.55 12.74
N SER A 550 -25.12 15.50 12.24
CA SER A 550 -25.82 14.49 11.44
C SER A 550 -26.75 13.76 12.42
N SER A 551 -27.92 14.35 12.64
CA SER A 551 -29.07 13.68 13.24
C SER A 551 -30.17 13.73 12.20
N GLU A 552 -30.25 12.67 11.41
CA GLU A 552 -31.45 12.15 10.76
C GLU A 552 -30.96 11.08 9.79
N ASN A 553 -30.99 9.83 10.26
CA ASN A 553 -31.20 8.61 9.49
C ASN A 553 -30.98 7.41 10.42
N TYR A 554 -31.82 7.30 11.45
CA TYR A 554 -32.07 6.05 12.15
C TYR A 554 -33.52 6.05 12.65
N MET A 555 -34.21 4.95 12.33
CA MET A 555 -35.59 4.58 12.69
C MET A 555 -36.63 5.29 11.81
N GLY A 556 -37.45 4.62 10.99
CA GLY A 556 -38.05 3.31 11.24
C GLY A 556 -39.19 3.45 12.25
N GLU A 557 -40.26 4.17 11.87
CA GLU A 557 -41.61 4.10 12.44
C GLU A 557 -42.56 4.13 11.23
N ASP A 558 -43.08 2.99 10.82
CA ASP A 558 -44.37 2.41 11.26
C ASP A 558 -45.58 3.10 10.63
N ILE A 559 -46.10 2.42 9.60
CA ILE A 559 -47.51 2.08 9.39
C ILE A 559 -48.54 2.96 10.12
N SER A 560 -49.20 3.84 9.37
CA SER A 560 -50.66 3.98 9.34
C SER A 560 -51.11 4.70 8.08
#